data_AF-A0A857KHC9-F1
#
_entry.id   AF-A0A857KHC9-F1
#
_cell.length_a   1.000
_cell.length_b   1.000
_cell.length_c   1.000
_cell.angle_alpha   90.00
_cell.angle_beta   90.00
_cell.angle_gamma   90.00
#
_symmetry.space_group_name_H-M   'P 1'
#
loop_
_entity.id
_entity.type
_entity.pdbx_description
1 polymer ?
#
loop_
_entity_poly.entity_id
_entity_poly.type
_entity_poly.pdbx_seq_one_letter_code
_entity_poly.pdbx_strand_id
1 'polypeptide(L)'
;MRSTEAALTSMRTGARSGLDSFCTLLGVGRDCGATVPAEADIRNRFHRIDRVDVSALAADAFVLAGSHHALAVLAAQIPGKSASLRQAWTQLGGEVTGVVTAHGERVDADLVVLRDWAQATVSAASGIEQLLTSWYRVLDRVGEPLVCGVPADGAADAVRVGAVTPSTLADDICARVTLFETAADATDNGITEMLRVLTTATDDLAGGSPAAPPDGSGHLALAGDE
;
A
#
# COMPACT_ATOMS: atom_id res chain seq x y z
N MET A 1 -13.63 0.74 7.94
CA MET A 1 -13.27 0.82 6.51
C MET A 1 -14.14 1.79 5.72
N ARG A 2 -15.48 1.64 5.62
CA ARG A 2 -16.33 2.59 4.86
C ARG A 2 -16.22 4.08 5.27
N SER A 3 -16.04 4.36 6.57
CA SER A 3 -15.83 5.74 7.07
C SER A 3 -14.51 6.34 6.58
N THR A 4 -13.47 5.51 6.52
CA THR A 4 -12.12 5.87 6.11
C THR A 4 -12.01 6.16 4.61
N GLU A 5 -12.64 5.31 3.80
CA GLU A 5 -12.70 5.47 2.35
C GLU A 5 -13.48 6.74 1.94
N ALA A 6 -14.60 7.01 2.61
CA ALA A 6 -15.35 8.25 2.42
C ALA A 6 -14.54 9.49 2.81
N ALA A 7 -13.79 9.42 3.91
CA ALA A 7 -12.90 10.50 4.35
C ALA A 7 -11.78 10.76 3.33
N LEU A 8 -11.07 9.71 2.88
CA LEU A 8 -10.04 9.84 1.84
C LEU A 8 -10.62 10.39 0.53
N THR A 9 -11.81 9.96 0.13
CA THR A 9 -12.48 10.46 -1.08
C THR A 9 -12.82 11.95 -0.97
N SER A 10 -13.30 12.37 0.20
CA SER A 10 -13.53 13.79 0.49
C SER A 10 -12.23 14.59 0.45
N MET A 11 -11.16 14.07 1.07
CA MET A 11 -9.84 14.71 1.07
C MET A 11 -9.25 14.80 -0.34
N ARG A 12 -9.37 13.74 -1.15
CA ARG A 12 -8.99 13.73 -2.56
C ARG A 12 -9.72 14.80 -3.36
N THR A 13 -11.00 15.01 -3.10
CA THR A 13 -11.81 16.04 -3.76
C THR A 13 -11.31 17.44 -3.40
N GLY A 14 -11.08 17.71 -2.10
CA GLY A 14 -10.49 18.96 -1.63
C GLY A 14 -9.09 19.20 -2.22
N ALA A 15 -8.25 18.17 -2.24
CA ALA A 15 -6.91 18.21 -2.79
C ALA A 15 -6.88 18.55 -4.29
N ARG A 16 -7.88 18.10 -5.08
CA ARG A 16 -8.02 18.51 -6.49
C ARG A 16 -8.32 20.00 -6.63
N SER A 17 -9.21 20.53 -5.79
CA SER A 17 -9.49 21.98 -5.74
C SER A 17 -8.25 22.77 -5.30
N GLY A 18 -7.50 22.27 -4.31
CA GLY A 18 -6.24 22.85 -3.86
C GLY A 18 -5.18 22.84 -4.95
N LEU A 19 -5.08 21.75 -5.72
CA LEU A 19 -4.20 21.63 -6.88
C LEU A 19 -4.53 22.67 -7.96
N ASP A 20 -5.81 22.83 -8.33
CA ASP A 20 -6.22 23.82 -9.33
C ASP A 20 -5.90 25.26 -8.87
N SER A 21 -6.12 25.53 -7.58
CA SER A 21 -5.77 26.82 -6.97
C SER A 21 -4.24 27.04 -6.99
N PHE A 22 -3.47 26.02 -6.66
CA PHE A 22 -2.01 26.06 -6.70
C PHE A 22 -1.49 26.29 -8.13
N CYS A 23 -2.05 25.62 -9.14
CA CYS A 23 -1.66 25.84 -10.53
C CYS A 23 -1.94 27.28 -10.99
N THR A 24 -3.07 27.85 -10.56
CA THR A 24 -3.39 29.27 -10.80
C THR A 24 -2.33 30.18 -10.20
N LEU A 25 -1.90 29.89 -8.96
CA LEU A 25 -0.82 30.64 -8.28
C LEU A 25 0.52 30.55 -8.99
N LEU A 26 0.87 29.41 -9.58
CA LEU A 26 2.09 29.29 -10.39
C LEU A 26 2.03 30.19 -11.62
N GLY A 27 0.84 30.38 -12.22
CA GLY A 27 0.62 31.36 -13.29
C GLY A 27 0.98 32.78 -12.83
N VAL A 28 0.39 33.22 -11.72
CA VAL A 28 0.65 34.54 -11.11
C VAL A 28 2.13 34.72 -10.78
N GLY A 29 2.76 33.70 -10.18
CA GLY A 29 4.18 33.73 -9.85
C GLY A 29 5.06 33.91 -11.08
N ARG A 30 4.76 33.20 -12.17
CA ARG A 30 5.49 33.31 -13.43
C ARG A 30 5.38 34.71 -14.02
N ASP A 31 4.19 35.31 -14.00
CA ASP A 31 3.95 36.67 -14.47
C ASP A 31 4.72 37.71 -13.63
N CYS A 32 5.01 37.38 -12.37
CA CYS A 32 5.80 38.20 -11.44
C CYS A 32 7.30 37.86 -11.43
N GLY A 33 7.77 36.96 -12.32
CA GLY A 33 9.18 36.60 -12.49
C GLY A 33 9.69 35.46 -11.60
N ALA A 34 8.81 34.75 -10.89
CA ALA A 34 9.18 33.56 -10.14
C ALA A 34 9.55 32.40 -11.08
N THR A 35 10.61 31.67 -10.73
CA THR A 35 10.97 30.42 -11.44
C THR A 35 10.15 29.29 -10.86
N VAL A 36 9.09 28.90 -11.58
CA VAL A 36 8.15 27.86 -11.13
C VAL A 36 8.05 26.72 -12.14
N PRO A 37 7.78 25.48 -11.68
CA PRO A 37 7.55 24.35 -12.58
C PRO A 37 6.40 24.58 -13.57
N ALA A 38 6.36 23.79 -14.64
CA ALA A 38 5.23 23.79 -15.55
C ALA A 38 4.01 23.14 -14.87
N GLU A 39 2.82 23.67 -15.14
CA GLU A 39 1.57 23.12 -14.60
C GLU A 39 1.39 21.63 -14.94
N ALA A 40 1.80 21.23 -16.14
CA ALA A 40 1.76 19.83 -16.57
C ALA A 40 2.57 18.91 -15.66
N ASP A 41 3.73 19.36 -15.18
CA ASP A 41 4.59 18.56 -14.30
C ASP A 41 3.95 18.35 -12.93
N ILE A 42 3.35 19.41 -12.38
CA ILE A 42 2.61 19.37 -11.11
C ILE A 42 1.42 18.41 -11.20
N ARG A 43 0.60 18.54 -12.27
CA ARG A 43 -0.56 17.65 -12.50
C ARG A 43 -0.14 16.20 -12.70
N ASN A 44 0.91 15.95 -13.49
CA ASN A 44 1.43 14.60 -13.71
C ASN A 44 1.87 13.94 -12.40
N ARG A 45 2.53 14.72 -11.52
CA ARG A 45 3.00 14.24 -10.24
C ARG A 45 1.85 13.93 -9.27
N PHE A 46 0.82 14.79 -9.24
CA PHE A 46 -0.42 14.50 -8.54
C PHE A 46 -1.06 13.20 -9.01
N HIS A 47 -1.25 13.04 -10.32
CA HIS A 47 -1.89 11.86 -10.90
C HIS A 47 -1.13 10.56 -10.64
N ARG A 48 0.20 10.61 -10.57
CA ARG A 48 1.01 9.44 -10.21
C ARG A 48 0.69 8.93 -8.81
N ILE A 49 0.59 9.82 -7.84
CA ILE A 49 0.28 9.48 -6.45
C ILE A 49 -1.21 9.12 -6.27
N ASP A 50 -2.12 9.84 -6.93
CA ASP A 50 -3.59 9.64 -6.81
C ASP A 50 -4.05 8.29 -7.37
N ARG A 51 -3.25 7.65 -8.24
CA ARG A 51 -3.54 6.34 -8.83
C ARG A 51 -3.53 5.17 -7.85
N VAL A 52 -2.99 5.37 -6.65
CA VAL A 52 -2.83 4.29 -5.67
C VAL A 52 -4.17 3.95 -5.03
N ASP A 53 -4.62 2.72 -5.24
CA ASP A 53 -5.87 2.20 -4.68
C ASP A 53 -5.63 1.47 -3.35
N VAL A 54 -5.66 2.24 -2.27
CA VAL A 54 -5.54 1.71 -0.91
C VAL A 54 -6.72 0.81 -0.54
N SER A 55 -7.89 1.04 -1.13
CA SER A 55 -9.09 0.24 -0.82
C SER A 55 -8.97 -1.18 -1.36
N ALA A 56 -8.41 -1.32 -2.58
CA ALA A 56 -8.08 -2.62 -3.15
C ALA A 56 -7.03 -3.35 -2.29
N LEU A 57 -5.94 -2.67 -1.92
CA LEU A 57 -4.90 -3.26 -1.09
C LEU A 57 -5.42 -3.71 0.30
N ALA A 58 -6.29 -2.92 0.92
CA ALA A 58 -6.94 -3.29 2.17
C ALA A 58 -7.87 -4.51 1.98
N ALA A 59 -8.64 -4.56 0.89
CA ALA A 59 -9.50 -5.69 0.58
C ALA A 59 -8.69 -6.98 0.39
N ASP A 60 -7.56 -6.91 -0.31
CA ASP A 60 -6.64 -8.05 -0.47
C ASP A 60 -6.12 -8.54 0.89
N ALA A 61 -5.78 -7.62 1.80
CA ALA A 61 -5.37 -7.96 3.15
C ALA A 61 -6.45 -8.74 3.93
N PHE A 62 -7.73 -8.35 3.78
CA PHE A 62 -8.85 -9.08 4.38
C PHE A 62 -9.03 -10.47 3.78
N VAL A 63 -8.87 -10.62 2.46
CA VAL A 63 -8.94 -11.92 1.79
C VAL A 63 -7.84 -12.86 2.29
N LEU A 64 -6.61 -12.34 2.45
CA LEU A 64 -5.49 -13.11 3.01
C LEU A 64 -5.74 -13.53 4.46
N ALA A 65 -6.21 -12.61 5.31
CA ALA A 65 -6.55 -12.91 6.70
C ALA A 65 -7.67 -13.96 6.82
N GLY A 66 -8.68 -13.89 5.95
CA GLY A 66 -9.75 -14.88 5.88
C GLY A 66 -9.24 -16.26 5.45
N SER A 67 -8.35 -16.29 4.45
CA SER A 67 -7.70 -17.51 3.97
C SER A 67 -6.85 -18.16 5.06
N HIS A 68 -6.06 -17.37 5.80
CA HIS A 68 -5.31 -17.84 6.97
C HIS A 68 -6.23 -18.46 8.01
N HIS A 69 -7.33 -17.79 8.37
CA HIS A 69 -8.26 -18.32 9.35
C HIS A 69 -8.87 -19.66 8.92
N ALA A 70 -9.33 -19.76 7.67
CA ALA A 70 -9.90 -20.99 7.14
C ALA A 70 -8.88 -22.15 7.15
N LEU A 71 -7.64 -21.90 6.72
CA LEU A 71 -6.58 -22.91 6.72
C LEU A 71 -6.16 -23.29 8.15
N ALA A 72 -6.09 -22.35 9.08
CA ALA A 72 -5.76 -22.63 10.48
C ALA A 72 -6.83 -23.54 11.14
N VAL A 73 -8.11 -23.33 10.84
CA VAL A 73 -9.20 -24.20 11.30
C VAL A 73 -9.06 -25.62 10.75
N LEU A 74 -8.64 -25.77 9.49
CA LEU A 74 -8.40 -27.09 8.89
C LEU A 74 -7.16 -27.76 9.48
N ALA A 75 -6.06 -27.01 9.65
CA ALA A 75 -4.82 -27.50 10.23
C ALA A 75 -5.01 -28.01 11.67
N ALA A 76 -5.79 -27.30 12.47
CA ALA A 76 -6.13 -27.71 13.84
C ALA A 76 -6.84 -29.09 13.91
N GLN A 77 -7.45 -29.55 12.82
CA GLN A 77 -8.08 -30.88 12.75
C GLN A 77 -7.07 -31.99 12.42
N ILE A 78 -5.89 -31.68 11.88
CA ILE A 78 -4.90 -32.65 11.46
C ILE A 78 -4.47 -33.54 12.63
N PRO A 79 -4.08 -33.03 13.82
CA PRO A 79 -3.68 -33.91 14.93
C PRO A 79 -4.78 -34.90 15.35
N GLY A 80 -6.03 -34.44 15.43
CA GLY A 80 -7.17 -35.29 15.83
C GLY A 80 -7.52 -36.37 14.79
N LYS A 81 -7.48 -36.02 13.50
CA LYS A 81 -7.65 -36.97 12.39
C LYS A 81 -6.50 -37.95 12.32
N SER A 82 -5.27 -37.50 12.50
CA SER A 82 -4.05 -38.31 12.52
C SER A 82 -4.01 -39.28 13.70
N ALA A 83 -4.50 -38.90 14.88
CA ALA A 83 -4.61 -39.81 16.03
C ALA A 83 -5.63 -40.92 15.78
N SER A 84 -6.81 -40.56 15.24
CA SER A 84 -7.87 -41.52 14.88
C SER A 84 -7.38 -42.50 13.80
N LEU A 85 -6.68 -41.97 12.80
CA LEU A 85 -6.07 -42.75 11.73
C LEU A 85 -4.91 -43.62 12.24
N ARG A 86 -4.08 -43.15 13.17
CA ARG A 86 -3.00 -43.94 13.78
C ARG A 86 -3.55 -45.12 14.58
N GLN A 87 -4.67 -44.93 15.27
CA GLN A 87 -5.36 -46.03 15.96
C GLN A 87 -5.84 -47.09 14.96
N ALA A 88 -6.36 -46.68 13.80
CA ALA A 88 -6.74 -47.57 12.71
C ALA A 88 -5.53 -48.20 11.97
N TRP A 89 -4.41 -47.48 11.85
CA TRP A 89 -3.19 -47.87 11.13
C TRP A 89 -2.11 -48.51 12.00
N THR A 90 -2.41 -48.89 13.23
CA THR A 90 -1.55 -49.81 14.01
C THR A 90 -1.21 -51.11 13.24
N GLN A 91 -1.93 -51.40 12.16
CA GLN A 91 -1.69 -52.50 11.21
C GLN A 91 -0.81 -52.18 9.98
N LEU A 92 -0.43 -50.91 9.69
CA LEU A 92 0.14 -50.51 8.38
C LEU A 92 1.52 -49.79 8.42
N GLY A 93 2.22 -49.78 9.56
CA GLY A 93 3.66 -49.44 9.62
C GLY A 93 4.03 -47.96 9.83
N GLY A 94 5.27 -47.73 10.31
CA GLY A 94 5.75 -46.42 10.81
C GLY A 94 6.01 -45.33 9.77
N GLU A 95 6.22 -45.70 8.50
CA GLU A 95 6.52 -44.75 7.42
C GLU A 95 5.36 -43.77 7.15
N VAL A 96 4.12 -44.26 7.18
CA VAL A 96 2.91 -43.42 6.99
C VAL A 96 2.78 -42.38 8.10
N THR A 97 3.22 -42.71 9.33
CA THR A 97 3.18 -41.78 10.46
C THR A 97 4.20 -40.65 10.27
N GLY A 98 5.38 -40.94 9.71
CA GLY A 98 6.41 -39.93 9.43
C GLY A 98 5.95 -38.90 8.38
N VAL A 99 5.30 -39.35 7.31
CA VAL A 99 4.76 -38.47 6.26
C VAL A 99 3.71 -37.50 6.81
N VAL A 100 2.81 -38.00 7.66
CA VAL A 100 1.75 -37.17 8.27
C VAL A 100 2.32 -36.11 9.22
N THR A 101 3.32 -36.47 10.03
CA THR A 101 4.02 -35.49 10.89
C THR A 101 4.72 -34.42 10.07
N ALA A 102 5.50 -34.81 9.05
CA ALA A 102 6.20 -33.87 8.18
C ALA A 102 5.22 -32.94 7.41
N HIS A 103 4.05 -33.45 7.03
CA HIS A 103 3.00 -32.64 6.43
C HIS A 103 2.40 -31.65 7.44
N GLY A 104 2.15 -32.07 8.68
CA GLY A 104 1.65 -31.18 9.75
C GLY A 104 2.63 -30.03 10.03
N GLU A 105 3.92 -30.33 10.19
CA GLU A 105 4.96 -29.33 10.39
C GLU A 105 5.05 -28.33 9.21
N ARG A 106 4.86 -28.82 7.98
CA ARG A 106 4.81 -27.96 6.79
C ARG A 106 3.60 -27.04 6.78
N VAL A 107 2.41 -27.57 7.10
CA VAL A 107 1.18 -26.78 7.18
C VAL A 107 1.31 -25.69 8.25
N ASP A 108 1.91 -25.99 9.40
CA ASP A 108 2.15 -24.99 10.45
C ASP A 108 3.10 -23.88 9.99
N ALA A 109 4.16 -24.24 9.26
CA ALA A 109 5.09 -23.26 8.67
C ALA A 109 4.40 -22.36 7.62
N ASP A 110 3.60 -22.94 6.72
CA ASP A 110 2.86 -22.20 5.69
C ASP A 110 1.81 -21.26 6.32
N LEU A 111 1.20 -21.65 7.43
CA LEU A 111 0.25 -20.81 8.17
C LEU A 111 0.92 -19.59 8.80
N VAL A 112 2.11 -19.75 9.39
CA VAL A 112 2.89 -18.63 9.93
C VAL A 112 3.19 -17.62 8.83
N VAL A 113 3.62 -18.12 7.68
CA VAL A 113 3.92 -17.31 6.50
C VAL A 113 2.70 -16.53 6.01
N LEU A 114 1.54 -17.20 5.85
CA LEU A 114 0.31 -16.56 5.38
C LEU A 114 -0.21 -15.50 6.36
N ARG A 115 -0.07 -15.75 7.68
CA ARG A 115 -0.38 -14.76 8.72
C ARG A 115 0.50 -13.53 8.58
N ASP A 116 1.80 -13.73 8.42
CA ASP A 116 2.77 -12.64 8.34
C ASP A 116 2.54 -11.80 7.06
N TRP A 117 2.13 -12.43 5.95
CA TRP A 117 1.73 -11.71 4.74
C TRP A 117 0.45 -10.88 4.91
N ALA A 118 -0.58 -11.45 5.55
CA ALA A 118 -1.79 -10.71 5.87
C ALA A 118 -1.46 -9.48 6.74
N GLN A 119 -0.61 -9.66 7.76
CA GLN A 119 -0.19 -8.57 8.65
C GLN A 119 0.64 -7.50 7.94
N ALA A 120 1.58 -7.91 7.07
CA ALA A 120 2.38 -6.99 6.27
C ALA A 120 1.50 -6.17 5.32
N THR A 121 0.53 -6.82 4.66
CA THR A 121 -0.40 -6.16 3.72
C THR A 121 -1.30 -5.15 4.44
N VAL A 122 -1.82 -5.49 5.62
CA VAL A 122 -2.58 -4.53 6.47
C VAL A 122 -1.71 -3.34 6.86
N SER A 123 -0.47 -3.60 7.28
CA SER A 123 0.47 -2.54 7.70
C SER A 123 0.82 -1.61 6.55
N ALA A 124 1.05 -2.16 5.35
CA ALA A 124 1.30 -1.40 4.14
C ALA A 124 0.09 -0.56 3.72
N ALA A 125 -1.12 -1.14 3.73
CA ALA A 125 -2.35 -0.41 3.43
C ALA A 125 -2.53 0.79 4.39
N SER A 126 -2.33 0.58 5.69
CA SER A 126 -2.40 1.65 6.68
C SER A 126 -1.30 2.71 6.50
N GLY A 127 -0.09 2.31 6.13
CA GLY A 127 1.02 3.23 5.88
C GLY A 127 0.76 4.11 4.66
N ILE A 128 0.30 3.51 3.56
CA ILE A 128 -0.06 4.23 2.33
C ILE A 128 -1.24 5.17 2.59
N GLU A 129 -2.24 4.75 3.36
CA GLU A 129 -3.33 5.64 3.78
C GLU A 129 -2.82 6.90 4.49
N GLN A 130 -1.88 6.76 5.43
CA GLN A 130 -1.31 7.91 6.15
C GLN A 130 -0.52 8.83 5.22
N LEU A 131 0.25 8.26 4.29
CA LEU A 131 0.97 9.03 3.27
C LEU A 131 0.02 9.81 2.37
N LEU A 132 -1.04 9.18 1.85
CA LEU A 132 -2.06 9.86 1.03
C LEU A 132 -2.80 10.94 1.82
N THR A 133 -3.13 10.66 3.08
CA THR A 133 -3.78 11.65 3.96
C THR A 133 -2.89 12.88 4.15
N SER A 134 -1.59 12.67 4.39
CA SER A 134 -0.61 13.76 4.50
C SER A 134 -0.49 14.53 3.18
N TRP A 135 -0.37 13.81 2.06
CA TRP A 135 -0.28 14.37 0.72
C TRP A 135 -1.47 15.28 0.38
N TYR A 136 -2.70 14.82 0.61
CA TYR A 136 -3.90 15.61 0.36
C TYR A 136 -3.99 16.86 1.23
N ARG A 137 -3.51 16.81 2.48
CA ARG A 137 -3.42 18.01 3.34
C ARG A 137 -2.38 19.02 2.83
N VAL A 138 -1.26 18.53 2.31
CA VAL A 138 -0.26 19.42 1.70
C VAL A 138 -0.85 20.11 0.46
N LEU A 139 -1.60 19.39 -0.37
CA LEU A 139 -2.26 19.97 -1.55
C LEU A 139 -3.28 21.05 -1.18
N ASP A 140 -4.05 20.83 -0.13
CA ASP A 140 -4.96 21.84 0.43
C ASP A 140 -4.17 23.09 0.90
N ARG A 141 -3.05 22.87 1.60
CA ARG A 141 -2.19 23.94 2.12
C ARG A 141 -1.50 24.76 1.03
N VAL A 142 -0.93 24.13 0.00
CA VAL A 142 -0.28 24.87 -1.11
C VAL A 142 -1.30 25.61 -1.98
N GLY A 143 -2.53 25.10 -2.04
CA GLY A 143 -3.67 25.72 -2.70
C GLY A 143 -4.33 26.84 -1.91
N GLU A 144 -3.84 27.21 -0.73
CA GLU A 144 -4.46 28.25 0.09
C GLU A 144 -4.63 29.57 -0.67
N PRO A 145 -5.81 30.21 -0.56
CA PRO A 145 -6.19 31.33 -1.44
C PRO A 145 -5.44 32.62 -1.14
N LEU A 146 -4.78 32.74 0.02
CA LEU A 146 -4.02 33.91 0.39
C LEU A 146 -2.54 33.70 0.09
N VAL A 147 -1.92 34.62 -0.64
CA VAL A 147 -0.47 34.66 -0.92
C VAL A 147 0.07 35.95 -0.35
N CYS A 148 1.09 35.88 0.52
CA CYS A 148 1.58 37.05 1.26
C CYS A 148 0.48 37.82 2.01
N GLY A 149 -0.58 37.14 2.45
CA GLY A 149 -1.73 37.74 3.15
C GLY A 149 -2.76 38.42 2.26
N VAL A 150 -2.61 38.38 0.93
CA VAL A 150 -3.61 38.91 -0.03
C VAL A 150 -4.25 37.79 -0.84
N PRO A 151 -5.52 37.91 -1.26
CA PRO A 151 -6.14 36.95 -2.18
C PRO A 151 -5.32 36.77 -3.47
N ALA A 152 -5.22 35.52 -3.93
CA ALA A 152 -4.50 35.09 -5.12
C ALA A 152 -4.88 35.90 -6.37
N ASP A 153 -6.17 36.15 -6.57
CA ASP A 153 -6.73 36.93 -7.69
C ASP A 153 -6.45 38.43 -7.57
N GLY A 154 -6.13 38.93 -6.38
CA GLY A 154 -5.71 40.30 -6.10
C GLY A 154 -4.19 40.51 -6.02
N ALA A 155 -3.38 39.44 -6.13
CA ALA A 155 -1.95 39.49 -5.89
C ALA A 155 -1.20 40.42 -6.87
N ALA A 156 -1.54 40.37 -8.16
CA ALA A 156 -0.94 41.25 -9.17
C ALA A 156 -1.25 42.73 -8.88
N ASP A 157 -2.47 43.02 -8.42
CA ASP A 157 -2.89 44.39 -8.09
C ASP A 157 -2.22 44.89 -6.81
N ALA A 158 -2.06 44.01 -5.81
CA ALA A 158 -1.29 44.28 -4.60
C ALA A 158 0.18 44.63 -4.88
N VAL A 159 0.79 43.95 -5.87
CA VAL A 159 2.13 44.30 -6.36
C VAL A 159 2.12 45.67 -7.05
N ARG A 160 1.15 45.91 -7.94
CA ARG A 160 1.02 47.18 -8.68
C ARG A 160 0.88 48.40 -7.77
N VAL A 161 0.15 48.28 -6.66
CA VAL A 161 -0.04 49.37 -5.67
C VAL A 161 1.05 49.42 -4.60
N GLY A 162 2.04 48.51 -4.65
CA GLY A 162 3.18 48.47 -3.74
C GLY A 162 2.85 47.90 -2.34
N ALA A 163 1.70 47.25 -2.16
CA ALA A 163 1.35 46.59 -0.90
C ALA A 163 2.16 45.30 -0.67
N VAL A 164 2.59 44.63 -1.75
CA VAL A 164 3.46 43.45 -1.74
C VAL A 164 4.60 43.68 -2.72
N THR A 165 5.84 43.34 -2.34
CA THR A 165 6.96 43.40 -3.29
C THR A 165 6.96 42.16 -4.19
N PRO A 166 7.37 42.28 -5.47
CA PRO A 166 7.48 41.13 -6.37
C PRO A 166 8.34 39.99 -5.80
N SER A 167 9.42 40.32 -5.07
CA SER A 167 10.29 39.35 -4.44
C SER A 167 9.58 38.54 -3.36
N THR A 168 8.80 39.19 -2.48
CA THR A 168 8.07 38.50 -1.41
C THR A 168 6.99 37.59 -1.97
N LEU A 169 6.31 38.02 -3.05
CA LEU A 169 5.36 37.20 -3.78
C LEU A 169 6.02 35.97 -4.39
N ALA A 170 7.17 36.15 -5.05
CA ALA A 170 7.95 35.06 -5.62
C ALA A 170 8.43 34.07 -4.55
N ASP A 171 8.93 34.57 -3.40
CA ASP A 171 9.41 33.74 -2.29
C ASP A 171 8.30 32.88 -1.67
N ASP A 172 7.09 33.42 -1.48
CA ASP A 172 5.94 32.64 -0.98
C ASP A 172 5.57 31.51 -1.94
N ILE A 173 5.52 31.80 -3.25
CA ILE A 173 5.21 30.81 -4.28
C ILE A 173 6.30 29.73 -4.36
N CYS A 174 7.58 30.12 -4.31
CA CYS A 174 8.71 29.19 -4.26
C CYS A 174 8.66 28.29 -3.01
N ALA A 175 8.26 28.82 -1.85
CA ALA A 175 8.09 28.04 -0.63
C ALA A 175 6.98 26.98 -0.78
N ARG A 176 5.86 27.31 -1.45
CA ARG A 176 4.80 26.35 -1.77
C ARG A 176 5.22 25.29 -2.76
N VAL A 177 5.99 25.66 -3.79
CA VAL A 177 6.60 24.70 -4.73
C VAL A 177 7.49 23.72 -3.97
N THR A 178 8.36 24.23 -3.10
CA THR A 178 9.25 23.40 -2.28
C THR A 178 8.46 22.44 -1.39
N LEU A 179 7.39 22.92 -0.74
CA LEU A 179 6.50 22.10 0.08
C LEU A 179 5.81 21.01 -0.75
N PHE A 180 5.30 21.35 -1.93
CA PHE A 180 4.69 20.39 -2.86
C PHE A 180 5.69 19.31 -3.29
N GLU A 181 6.87 19.71 -3.76
CA GLU A 181 7.88 18.78 -4.28
C GLU A 181 8.37 17.83 -3.18
N THR A 182 8.69 18.38 -2.00
CA THR A 182 9.14 17.59 -0.85
C THR A 182 8.08 16.57 -0.42
N ALA A 183 6.82 16.98 -0.33
CA ALA A 183 5.73 16.08 0.03
C ALA A 183 5.47 15.03 -1.04
N ALA A 184 5.58 15.40 -2.32
CA ALA A 184 5.41 14.48 -3.43
C ALA A 184 6.54 13.45 -3.49
N ASP A 185 7.80 13.85 -3.31
CA ASP A 185 8.96 12.94 -3.21
C ASP A 185 8.80 11.98 -2.04
N ALA A 186 8.49 12.49 -0.85
CA ALA A 186 8.30 11.67 0.35
C ALA A 186 7.17 10.64 0.18
N THR A 187 6.05 11.05 -0.42
CA THR A 187 4.90 10.18 -0.64
C THR A 187 5.20 9.11 -1.69
N ASP A 188 5.72 9.50 -2.85
CA ASP A 188 6.04 8.59 -3.96
C ASP A 188 7.09 7.54 -3.55
N ASN A 189 8.15 7.98 -2.87
CA ASN A 189 9.18 7.08 -2.35
C ASN A 189 8.63 6.17 -1.25
N GLY A 190 7.82 6.70 -0.33
CA GLY A 190 7.22 5.92 0.74
C GLY A 190 6.30 4.81 0.22
N ILE A 191 5.45 5.13 -0.76
CA ILE A 191 4.56 4.15 -1.39
C ILE A 191 5.39 3.11 -2.15
N THR A 192 6.36 3.53 -2.96
CA THR A 192 7.23 2.63 -3.73
C THR A 192 7.94 1.64 -2.81
N GLU A 193 8.50 2.13 -1.70
CA GLU A 193 9.22 1.28 -0.75
C GLU A 193 8.31 0.29 -0.03
N MET A 194 7.10 0.70 0.38
CA MET A 194 6.13 -0.22 0.99
C MET A 194 5.72 -1.33 0.02
N LEU A 195 5.45 -0.98 -1.25
CA LEU A 195 5.12 -1.98 -2.28
C LEU A 195 6.30 -2.89 -2.61
N ARG A 196 7.53 -2.35 -2.61
CA ARG A 196 8.76 -3.14 -2.81
C ARG A 196 8.95 -4.17 -1.69
N VAL A 197 8.73 -3.78 -0.43
CA VAL A 197 8.83 -4.68 0.72
C VAL A 197 7.78 -5.79 0.62
N LEU A 198 6.54 -5.47 0.25
CA LEU A 198 5.50 -6.49 0.03
C LEU A 198 5.87 -7.47 -1.09
N THR A 199 6.42 -6.96 -2.20
CA THR A 199 6.84 -7.79 -3.34
C THR A 199 7.99 -8.72 -2.95
N THR A 200 9.01 -8.19 -2.27
CA THR A 200 10.16 -8.98 -1.81
C THR A 200 9.73 -10.09 -0.86
N ALA A 201 8.84 -9.78 0.10
CA ALA A 201 8.28 -10.77 1.01
C ALA A 201 7.49 -11.87 0.29
N THR A 202 6.91 -11.56 -0.89
CA THR A 202 6.20 -12.53 -1.72
C THR A 202 7.18 -13.40 -2.52
N ASP A 203 8.24 -12.81 -3.06
CA ASP A 203 9.24 -13.49 -3.89
C ASP A 203 10.11 -14.46 -3.10
N ASP A 204 10.58 -14.06 -1.90
CA ASP A 204 11.35 -14.93 -0.99
C ASP A 204 10.57 -16.20 -0.62
N LEU A 205 9.24 -16.11 -0.62
CA LEU A 205 8.31 -17.19 -0.36
C LEU A 205 8.10 -18.10 -1.57
N ALA A 206 7.91 -17.53 -2.76
CA ALA A 206 7.73 -18.28 -4.01
C ALA A 206 9.00 -19.05 -4.39
N GLY A 207 10.18 -18.48 -4.09
CA GLY A 207 11.48 -19.14 -4.22
C GLY A 207 11.74 -20.24 -3.19
N GLY A 208 10.94 -20.31 -2.13
CA GLY A 208 10.96 -21.37 -1.11
C GLY A 208 10.11 -22.60 -1.44
N SER A 209 9.62 -22.74 -2.69
CA SER A 209 8.86 -23.91 -3.10
C SER A 209 9.67 -25.18 -2.85
N PRO A 210 9.17 -26.16 -2.08
CA PRO A 210 9.93 -27.34 -1.72
C PRO A 210 10.22 -28.16 -2.98
N ALA A 211 11.45 -28.65 -3.09
CA ALA A 211 11.74 -29.76 -4.01
C ALA A 211 10.68 -30.83 -3.79
N ALA A 212 10.06 -31.27 -4.90
CA ALA A 212 9.10 -32.37 -4.87
C ALA A 212 9.68 -33.51 -4.02
N PRO A 213 8.87 -34.17 -3.16
CA PRO A 213 9.35 -35.38 -2.49
C PRO A 213 9.93 -36.30 -3.59
N PRO A 214 11.08 -36.94 -3.36
CA PRO A 214 11.63 -37.85 -4.35
C PRO A 214 10.52 -38.84 -4.70
N ASP A 215 10.29 -39.06 -5.99
CA ASP A 215 9.31 -40.02 -6.53
C ASP A 215 9.61 -41.42 -5.98
N GLY A 216 9.20 -41.66 -4.74
CA GLY A 216 9.06 -42.97 -4.16
C GLY A 216 7.84 -43.57 -4.82
N SER A 217 8.05 -44.20 -5.97
CA SER A 217 7.11 -45.12 -6.59
C SER A 217 6.88 -46.31 -5.65
N GLY A 218 6.20 -46.05 -4.53
CA GLY A 218 5.60 -47.05 -3.66
C GLY A 218 4.30 -47.46 -4.30
N HIS A 219 4.40 -48.39 -5.24
CA HIS A 219 3.28 -49.08 -5.86
C HIS A 219 2.40 -49.63 -4.72
N LEU A 220 1.29 -48.95 -4.41
CA LEU A 220 0.20 -49.55 -3.66
C LEU A 220 -0.42 -50.61 -4.58
N ALA A 221 0.15 -51.81 -4.53
CA ALA A 221 -0.48 -52.99 -5.09
C ALA A 221 -1.76 -53.23 -4.29
N LEU A 222 -2.88 -52.74 -4.82
CA LEU A 222 -4.20 -53.26 -4.50
C LEU A 222 -4.20 -54.72 -4.94
N ALA A 223 -3.89 -55.62 -4.00
CA ALA A 223 -4.21 -57.03 -4.17
C ALA A 223 -5.73 -57.17 -4.02
N GLY A 224 -6.40 -57.22 -5.17
CA GLY A 224 -7.69 -57.89 -5.32
C GLY A 224 -7.46 -59.32 -5.82
N ASP A 225 -8.41 -60.19 -5.44
CA ASP A 225 -8.63 -61.61 -5.77
C ASP A 225 -7.67 -62.61 -5.09
N GLU A 226 -8.09 -63.64 -4.33
CA GLU A 226 -9.35 -64.38 -4.22
C GLU A 226 -9.76 -64.66 -2.75
#